data_AF-A0A2N3ES93-F1
#
_entry.id   AF-A0A2N3ES93-F1
#
_cell.length_a   1.000
_cell.length_b   1.000
_cell.length_c   1.000
_cell.angle_alpha   90.00
_cell.angle_beta   90.00
_cell.angle_gamma   90.00
#
_symmetry.space_group_name_H-M   'P 1'
#
loop_
_entity.id
_entity.type
_entity.pdbx_description
1 polymer ?
#
loop_
_entity_poly.entity_id
_entity_poly.type
_entity_poly.pdbx_seq_one_letter_code
_entity_poly.pdbx_strand_id
1 'polypeptide(L)'
;MRPFSAKIVAALALAGLAGPALAQGPRVYAYESKANFCPAGLQPVTLNGVICCGVPNQDQSYQEALRHPVSTRIHHVARSARPRYDDCPPGSKGCN
;
A
#
# COMPACT_ATOMS: atom_id res chain seq x y z
N MET A 1 1.01 32.85 -36.29
CA MET A 1 0.99 31.91 -35.15
C MET A 1 1.40 30.53 -35.67
N ARG A 2 2.56 30.00 -35.28
CA ARG A 2 3.08 28.73 -35.80
C ARG A 2 2.40 27.56 -35.06
N PRO A 3 1.82 26.56 -35.76
CA PRO A 3 1.16 25.44 -35.10
C PRO A 3 2.21 24.56 -34.43
N PHE A 4 2.18 24.51 -33.09
CA PHE A 4 2.98 23.56 -32.33
C PHE A 4 2.63 22.14 -32.77
N SER A 5 3.63 21.41 -33.26
CA SER A 5 3.47 20.07 -33.80
C SER A 5 2.89 19.13 -32.73
N ALA A 6 1.78 18.46 -33.03
CA ALA A 6 1.06 17.58 -32.09
C ALA A 6 1.93 16.46 -31.49
N LYS A 7 3.02 16.09 -32.18
CA LYS A 7 4.03 15.13 -31.70
C LYS A 7 4.77 15.63 -30.45
N ILE A 8 4.98 16.94 -30.33
CA ILE A 8 5.67 17.56 -29.18
C ILE A 8 4.76 17.56 -27.95
N VAL A 9 3.46 17.79 -28.16
CA VAL A 9 2.44 17.76 -27.09
C VAL A 9 2.30 16.36 -26.49
N ALA A 10 2.32 15.32 -27.33
CA ALA A 10 2.22 13.93 -26.87
C ALA A 10 3.45 13.47 -26.06
N ALA A 11 4.66 13.93 -26.41
CA ALA A 11 5.89 13.57 -25.69
C ALA A 11 5.96 14.20 -24.28
N LEU A 12 5.45 15.43 -24.11
CA LEU A 12 5.39 16.11 -22.82
C LEU A 12 4.34 15.48 -21.88
N ALA A 13 3.22 14.98 -22.42
CA ALA A 13 2.17 14.33 -21.64
C ALA A 13 2.65 13.00 -21.00
N LEU A 14 3.51 12.24 -21.69
CA LEU A 14 4.02 10.98 -21.14
C LEU A 14 5.07 11.19 -20.03
N ALA A 15 5.84 12.29 -20.08
CA ALA A 15 6.83 12.62 -19.06
C ALA A 15 6.20 13.11 -17.73
N GLY A 16 4.99 13.67 -17.78
CA GLY A 16 4.29 14.18 -16.59
C GLY A 16 3.74 13.09 -15.66
N LEU A 17 3.59 11.86 -16.13
CA LEU A 17 3.00 10.75 -15.35
C LEU A 17 3.99 10.06 -14.39
N ALA A 18 5.30 10.32 -14.50
CA ALA A 18 6.32 9.70 -13.65
C ALA A 18 6.61 10.47 -12.34
N GLY A 19 5.91 11.58 -12.10
CA GLY A 19 6.28 12.60 -11.11
C GLY A 19 6.31 12.19 -9.62
N PRO A 20 5.38 11.39 -9.06
CA PRO A 20 5.30 11.28 -7.61
C PRO A 20 6.27 10.25 -7.02
N ALA A 21 6.71 9.23 -7.77
CA ALA A 21 7.47 8.12 -7.21
C ALA A 21 8.94 8.47 -6.86
N LEU A 22 9.49 9.53 -7.47
CA LEU A 22 10.89 9.94 -7.28
C LEU A 22 11.07 11.06 -6.24
N ALA A 23 9.98 11.67 -5.76
CA ALA A 23 10.02 12.85 -4.89
C ALA A 23 9.88 12.53 -3.39
N GLN A 24 9.53 11.29 -3.02
CA GLN A 24 9.50 10.91 -1.61
C GLN A 24 10.87 10.38 -1.18
N GLY A 25 11.66 11.27 -0.59
CA GLY A 25 12.81 10.88 0.22
C GLY A 25 12.43 9.88 1.33
N PRO A 26 13.42 9.31 2.04
CA PRO A 26 13.18 8.32 3.08
C PRO A 26 12.15 8.84 4.09
N ARG A 27 11.04 8.12 4.23
CA ARG A 27 9.95 8.48 5.16
C ARG A 27 10.37 8.08 6.57
N VAL A 28 10.68 9.08 7.39
CA VAL A 28 11.11 8.95 8.78
C VAL A 28 9.92 9.21 9.68
N TYR A 29 9.42 8.16 10.33
CA TYR A 29 8.27 8.24 11.21
C TYR A 29 8.70 8.32 12.67
N ALA A 30 7.97 9.05 13.51
CA ALA A 30 8.16 8.99 14.94
C ALA A 30 7.78 7.58 15.46
N TYR A 31 8.60 7.01 16.33
CA TYR A 31 8.30 5.76 17.01
C TYR A 31 7.78 6.06 18.42
N GLU A 32 6.53 5.69 18.69
CA GLU A 32 5.91 5.85 20.01
C GLU A 32 6.45 4.79 20.99
N SER A 33 7.54 5.11 21.68
CA SER A 33 8.06 4.32 22.80
C SER A 33 7.87 5.03 24.13
N LYS A 34 7.54 4.28 25.18
CA LYS A 34 7.44 4.82 26.56
C LYS A 34 8.79 5.29 27.12
N ALA A 35 9.90 4.79 26.57
CA ALA A 35 11.26 5.12 26.98
C ALA A 35 12.09 5.56 25.77
N ASN A 36 12.93 6.58 25.95
CA ASN A 36 13.85 7.08 24.93
C ASN A 36 15.25 6.56 25.23
N PHE A 37 15.71 5.57 24.46
CA PHE A 37 17.06 5.01 24.55
C PHE A 37 18.06 5.71 23.63
N CYS A 38 17.67 6.84 23.06
CA CYS A 38 18.51 7.62 22.17
C CYS A 38 19.41 8.58 22.97
N PRO A 39 20.61 8.90 22.45
CA PRO A 39 21.49 9.88 23.08
C PRO A 39 20.83 11.26 23.12
N ALA A 40 21.32 12.13 24.01
CA ALA A 40 20.66 13.36 24.41
C ALA A 40 20.13 14.19 23.23
N GLY A 41 18.83 14.51 23.27
CA GLY A 41 18.15 15.37 22.31
C GLY A 41 17.61 14.68 21.05
N LEU A 42 17.83 13.37 20.88
CA LEU A 42 17.26 12.59 19.78
C LEU A 42 16.11 11.71 20.25
N GLN A 43 15.12 11.52 19.38
CA GLN A 43 14.00 10.62 19.62
C GLN A 43 14.13 9.34 18.79
N PRO A 44 13.47 8.25 19.19
CA PRO A 44 13.39 7.06 18.38
C PRO A 44 12.49 7.32 17.15
N VAL A 45 13.01 6.94 15.99
CA VAL A 45 12.35 7.05 14.69
C VAL A 45 12.40 5.72 13.96
N THR A 46 11.42 5.49 13.09
CA THR A 46 11.38 4.33 12.19
C THR A 46 11.57 4.75 10.75
N LEU A 47 12.50 4.07 10.10
CA LEU A 47 12.82 4.18 8.68
C LEU A 47 12.65 2.78 8.06
N ASN A 48 11.69 2.61 7.15
CA ASN A 48 11.45 1.33 6.47
C ASN A 48 11.33 0.10 7.42
N GLY A 49 10.81 0.30 8.64
CA GLY A 49 10.66 -0.74 9.65
C GLY A 49 11.87 -0.94 10.58
N VAL A 50 12.97 -0.22 10.39
CA VAL A 50 14.13 -0.24 11.30
C VAL A 50 14.06 0.94 12.27
N ILE A 51 14.28 0.68 13.57
CA ILE A 51 14.29 1.70 14.61
C ILE A 51 15.70 2.28 14.74
N CYS A 52 15.80 3.61 14.73
CA CYS A 52 17.06 4.36 14.85
C CYS A 52 16.81 5.68 15.60
N CYS A 53 17.88 6.40 15.95
CA CYS A 53 17.79 7.70 16.62
C CYS A 53 17.86 8.83 15.60
N GLY A 54 16.92 9.78 15.68
CA GLY A 54 16.85 10.86 14.70
C GLY A 54 15.69 11.83 14.96
N VAL A 55 15.38 12.62 13.93
CA VAL A 55 14.27 13.58 13.91
C VAL A 55 13.24 13.11 12.87
N PRO A 56 11.96 12.96 13.24
CA PRO A 56 10.92 12.56 12.30
C PRO A 56 10.68 13.66 11.25
N ASN A 57 10.39 13.25 10.02
CA ASN A 57 10.01 14.16 8.92
C ASN A 57 8.55 14.00 8.51
N GLN A 58 7.79 13.17 9.23
CA GLN A 58 6.37 12.93 9.02
C GLN A 58 5.58 13.40 10.25
N ASP A 59 4.42 14.00 10.01
CA ASP A 59 3.50 14.44 11.08
C ASP A 59 2.81 13.28 11.79
N GLN A 60 2.83 12.09 11.19
CA GLN A 60 2.20 10.87 11.72
C GLN A 60 3.25 9.91 12.31
N SER A 61 2.85 9.14 13.33
CA SER A 61 3.69 8.08 13.89
C SER A 61 3.74 6.85 12.98
N TYR A 62 4.74 6.00 13.19
CA TYR A 62 4.88 4.76 12.41
C TYR A 62 3.66 3.84 12.57
N GLN A 63 3.10 3.80 13.79
CA GLN A 63 1.92 2.99 14.09
C GLN A 63 0.68 3.51 13.36
N GLU A 64 0.51 4.82 13.26
CA GLU A 64 -0.58 5.44 12.52
C GLU A 64 -0.45 5.19 11.02
N ALA A 65 0.77 5.28 10.48
CA ALA A 65 1.04 4.96 9.08
C ALA A 65 0.71 3.50 8.73
N LEU A 66 0.94 2.57 9.67
CA LEU A 66 0.58 1.16 9.52
C LEU A 66 -0.92 0.87 9.67
N ARG A 67 -1.70 1.76 10.29
CA ARG A 67 -3.15 1.60 10.46
C ARG A 67 -3.93 1.76 9.15
N HIS A 68 -3.31 2.27 8.09
CA HIS A 68 -3.97 2.36 6.79
C HIS A 68 -4.42 0.97 6.33
N PRO A 69 -5.75 0.75 6.18
CA PRO A 69 -6.25 -0.54 5.74
C PRO A 69 -5.92 -0.71 4.25
N VAL A 70 -4.82 -1.38 3.94
CA VAL A 70 -4.68 -1.99 2.62
C VAL A 70 -5.69 -3.13 2.60
N SER A 71 -6.74 -2.98 1.80
CA SER A 71 -7.75 -4.02 1.60
C SER A 71 -7.11 -5.26 0.99
N THR A 72 -6.56 -6.14 1.83
CA THR A 72 -5.99 -7.44 1.43
C THR A 72 -6.97 -8.58 1.60
N ARG A 73 -8.23 -8.31 1.97
CA ARG A 73 -9.26 -9.36 2.03
C ARG A 73 -9.76 -9.72 0.64
N ILE A 74 -8.98 -10.51 -0.08
CA ILE A 74 -9.52 -11.33 -1.17
C ILE A 74 -10.23 -12.50 -0.50
N HIS A 75 -11.56 -12.42 -0.42
CA HIS A 75 -12.37 -13.54 0.00
C HIS A 75 -12.34 -14.61 -1.09
N HIS A 76 -11.47 -15.61 -0.94
CA HIS A 76 -11.53 -16.83 -1.73
C HIS A 76 -12.80 -17.58 -1.32
N VAL A 77 -13.90 -17.34 -2.02
CA VAL A 77 -15.10 -18.17 -1.93
C VAL A 77 -14.72 -19.57 -2.35
N ALA A 78 -14.69 -20.50 -1.39
CA ALA A 78 -14.55 -21.92 -1.67
C ALA A 78 -15.77 -22.35 -2.50
N ARG A 79 -15.58 -22.47 -3.82
CA ARG A 79 -16.59 -23.09 -4.68
C ARG A 79 -16.60 -24.57 -4.35
N SER A 80 -17.70 -25.03 -3.77
CA SER A 80 -17.97 -26.45 -3.60
C SER A 80 -17.94 -27.12 -4.98
N ALA A 81 -17.17 -28.19 -5.13
CA ALA A 81 -17.18 -29.03 -6.33
C ALA A 81 -18.41 -29.96 -6.39
N ARG A 82 -19.35 -29.84 -5.45
CA ARG A 82 -20.59 -30.61 -5.46
C ARG A 82 -21.59 -29.97 -6.43
N PRO A 83 -22.25 -30.77 -7.29
CA PRO A 83 -23.36 -30.29 -8.09
C PRO A 83 -24.49 -29.83 -7.16
N ARG A 84 -25.19 -28.76 -7.55
CA ARG A 84 -26.42 -28.39 -6.86
C ARG A 84 -27.48 -29.45 -7.14
N TYR A 85 -28.37 -29.67 -6.17
CA TYR A 85 -29.48 -30.63 -6.30
C TYR A 85 -30.29 -30.44 -7.59
N ASP A 86 -30.49 -29.18 -8.01
CA ASP A 86 -31.25 -28.80 -9.22
C ASP A 86 -30.62 -29.31 -10.53
N ASP A 87 -29.30 -29.53 -10.54
CA ASP A 87 -28.55 -29.95 -11.74
C ASP A 87 -28.44 -31.49 -11.85
N CYS A 88 -29.11 -32.23 -10.97
CA CYS A 88 -28.83 -33.64 -10.74
C CYS A 88 -29.96 -34.56 -11.22
N PRO A 89 -29.68 -35.58 -12.07
CA PRO A 89 -30.70 -36.53 -12.53
C PRO A 89 -31.20 -37.43 -11.40
N PRO A 90 -32.48 -37.88 -11.43
CA PRO A 90 -33.05 -38.68 -10.35
C PRO A 90 -32.30 -40.01 -10.15
N GLY A 91 -31.96 -40.30 -8.88
CA GLY A 91 -31.31 -41.56 -8.47
C GLY A 91 -29.77 -41.50 -8.36
N SER A 92 -29.16 -40.34 -8.53
CA SER A 92 -27.71 -40.15 -8.41
C SER A 92 -27.29 -39.93 -6.95
N LYS A 93 -26.22 -40.64 -6.54
CA LYS A 93 -25.70 -40.57 -5.16
C LYS A 93 -24.80 -39.33 -4.97
N GLY A 94 -24.97 -38.63 -3.85
CA GLY A 94 -24.08 -37.52 -3.46
C GLY A 94 -24.53 -36.12 -3.89
N CYS A 95 -25.74 -35.99 -4.45
CA CYS A 95 -26.41 -34.71 -4.63
C CYS A 95 -27.18 -34.35 -3.35
N ASN A 96 -26.97 -33.15 -2.82
CA ASN A 96 -27.56 -32.66 -1.58
C ASN A 96 -28.09 -31.24 -1.74
#